data_AF-A0A354X957-F1
#
_entry.id   AF-A0A354X957-F1
#
_cell.length_a   1.000
_cell.length_b   1.000
_cell.length_c   1.000
_cell.angle_alpha   90.00
_cell.angle_beta   90.00
_cell.angle_gamma   90.00
#
_symmetry.space_group_name_H-M   'P 1'
#
loop_
_entity.id
_entity.type
_entity.pdbx_description
1 polymer ?
#
loop_
_entity_poly.entity_id
_entity_poly.type
_entity_poly.pdbx_seq_one_letter_code
_entity_poly.pdbx_strand_id
1 'polypeptide(L)'
;MRPGFERALRQYGDVIKDVRKTEKGDQVSSDVDLQKLETVADYFVSKRSSELDMERGTQSRIFDLQKEKQIIMEQLKARLRDIDDPHAPEVESSKDALVAHYDVQKNNYTVTDSQGRVHEVTLGEMVADVPWGLSYLLRKDAPRVHQKQYAVAQAKEALMSHLDRQICLEERERKDHAPNIHKGAYAPFVQKLEGASFPEHVLVGWWAEEMVCGFLTRLVTDGMVDVEVHKADVYEDINHKIDFSIRRQRHIRGVDTQVIQKGVGIQFTLLRDREKLQKKQRQVEEARGNLEQMDLDDLVLVHISIGSKIIQSVRQWKEAGEPPGGPMRFWSVETRRAILRGVLQNLFSPEELQSVQEAMGDSSEKKKSAKENKKVRFVERIQEISGYLTEEMKADEVLMTRALEVLGAIHGGLPVDHPKREKIFLHAAARLVRKYRADQKQQKLEQAA
;
A
#
# COMPACT_ATOMS: atom_id res chain seq x y z
N MET A 1 1.89 17.56 -16.21
CA MET A 1 1.02 18.46 -17.03
C MET A 1 1.81 19.45 -17.91
N ARG A 2 1.18 20.15 -18.88
CA ARG A 2 1.84 21.18 -19.72
C ARG A 2 2.20 22.46 -18.96
N PRO A 3 3.34 23.12 -19.25
CA PRO A 3 3.72 24.40 -18.61
C PRO A 3 2.71 25.53 -18.84
N GLY A 4 2.08 25.56 -20.02
CA GLY A 4 1.03 26.54 -20.33
C GLY A 4 -0.21 26.38 -19.47
N PHE A 5 -0.61 25.14 -19.17
CA PHE A 5 -1.76 24.85 -18.34
C PHE A 5 -1.47 25.14 -16.87
N GLU A 6 -0.30 24.71 -16.40
CA GLU A 6 0.14 24.98 -15.04
C GLU A 6 0.12 26.49 -14.72
N ARG A 7 0.62 27.33 -15.64
CA ARG A 7 0.55 28.79 -15.50
C ARG A 7 -0.88 29.31 -15.39
N ALA A 8 -1.81 28.77 -16.17
CA ALA A 8 -3.23 29.15 -16.10
C ALA A 8 -3.84 28.74 -14.75
N LEU A 9 -3.57 27.53 -14.26
CA LEU A 9 -4.04 27.07 -12.94
C LEU A 9 -3.48 27.92 -11.79
N ARG A 10 -2.23 28.37 -11.90
CA ARG A 10 -1.65 29.33 -10.93
C ARG A 10 -2.41 30.66 -10.95
N GLN A 11 -2.67 31.24 -12.12
CA GLN A 11 -3.46 32.47 -12.26
C GLN A 11 -4.87 32.32 -11.67
N TYR A 12 -5.56 31.22 -11.97
CA TYR A 12 -6.86 30.91 -11.36
C TYR A 12 -6.75 30.83 -9.83
N GLY A 13 -5.73 30.15 -9.33
CA GLY A 13 -5.49 30.03 -7.90
C GLY A 13 -5.26 31.38 -7.20
N ASP A 14 -4.57 32.31 -7.84
CA ASP A 14 -4.32 33.63 -7.27
C ASP A 14 -5.61 34.47 -7.19
N VAL A 15 -6.41 34.48 -8.27
CA VAL A 15 -7.73 35.15 -8.26
C VAL A 15 -8.65 34.56 -7.18
N ILE A 16 -8.71 33.23 -7.05
CA ILE A 16 -9.55 32.56 -6.04
C ILE A 16 -9.12 32.93 -4.62
N LYS A 17 -7.81 32.99 -4.36
CA LYS A 17 -7.30 33.39 -3.03
C LYS A 17 -7.68 34.84 -2.70
N ASP A 18 -7.63 35.73 -3.68
CA ASP A 18 -7.98 37.13 -3.46
C ASP A 18 -9.48 37.32 -3.23
N VAL A 19 -10.35 36.60 -3.95
CA VAL A 19 -11.79 36.53 -3.66
C VAL A 19 -12.04 36.09 -2.22
N ARG A 20 -11.36 35.03 -1.76
CA ARG A 20 -11.58 34.50 -0.41
C ARG A 20 -11.09 35.41 0.71
N LYS A 21 -9.98 36.12 0.52
CA LYS A 21 -9.49 37.12 1.49
C LYS A 21 -10.52 38.24 1.66
N THR A 22 -11.11 38.64 0.53
CA THR A 22 -12.15 39.67 0.43
C THR A 22 -13.43 39.22 1.17
N GLU A 23 -13.87 37.97 0.96
CA GLU A 23 -15.04 37.38 1.65
C GLU A 23 -14.84 37.20 3.16
N LYS A 24 -13.64 36.85 3.62
CA LYS A 24 -13.36 36.60 5.06
C LYS A 24 -13.22 37.87 5.89
N GLY A 25 -13.37 39.06 5.30
CA GLY A 25 -13.33 40.33 6.02
C GLY A 25 -11.93 40.77 6.48
N ASP A 26 -10.87 40.12 6.00
CA ASP A 26 -9.47 40.52 6.28
C ASP A 26 -9.13 41.88 5.63
N GLN A 27 -9.98 42.38 4.74
CA GLN A 27 -10.00 43.76 4.24
C GLN A 27 -11.45 44.27 4.27
N VAL A 28 -11.66 45.53 4.68
CA VAL A 28 -12.96 46.22 4.57
C VAL A 28 -13.30 46.33 3.09
N SER A 29 -13.98 45.32 2.54
CA SER A 29 -14.26 45.21 1.12
C SER A 29 -15.71 45.57 0.86
N SER A 30 -15.92 46.44 -0.12
CA SER A 30 -17.24 46.77 -0.63
C SER A 30 -17.73 45.70 -1.61
N ASP A 31 -19.04 45.52 -1.80
CA ASP A 31 -19.62 44.63 -2.83
C ASP A 31 -19.04 44.88 -4.24
N VAL A 32 -18.54 46.10 -4.47
CA VAL A 32 -17.85 46.52 -5.70
C VAL A 32 -16.55 45.75 -5.93
N ASP A 33 -15.83 45.35 -4.89
CA ASP A 33 -14.54 44.66 -5.02
C ASP A 33 -14.72 43.17 -5.35
N LEU A 34 -15.78 42.54 -4.84
CA LEU A 34 -16.19 41.19 -5.25
C LEU A 34 -16.60 41.16 -6.73
N GLN A 35 -17.42 42.11 -7.18
CA GLN A 35 -17.82 42.21 -8.59
C GLN A 35 -16.62 42.40 -9.54
N LYS A 36 -15.61 43.18 -9.12
CA LYS A 36 -14.37 43.32 -9.89
C LYS A 36 -13.62 42.00 -9.98
N LEU A 37 -13.53 41.24 -8.89
CA LEU A 37 -12.83 39.95 -8.89
C LEU A 37 -13.57 38.89 -9.70
N GLU A 38 -14.91 38.88 -9.68
CA GLU A 38 -15.72 38.05 -10.58
C GLU A 38 -15.46 38.42 -12.05
N THR A 39 -15.40 39.71 -12.36
CA THR A 39 -15.05 40.20 -13.71
C THR A 39 -13.65 39.74 -14.12
N VAL A 40 -12.69 39.76 -13.20
CA VAL A 40 -11.32 39.27 -13.44
C VAL A 40 -11.31 37.75 -13.67
N ALA A 41 -12.06 36.98 -12.89
CA ALA A 41 -12.19 35.54 -13.10
C ALA A 41 -12.78 35.23 -14.48
N ASP A 42 -13.87 35.92 -14.84
CA ASP A 42 -14.52 35.80 -16.14
C ASP A 42 -13.61 36.20 -17.30
N TYR A 43 -12.79 37.24 -17.11
CA TYR A 43 -11.77 37.64 -18.07
C TYR A 43 -10.76 36.52 -18.31
N PHE A 44 -10.20 35.91 -17.25
CA PHE A 44 -9.22 34.83 -17.41
C PHE A 44 -9.82 33.58 -18.08
N VAL A 45 -11.04 33.19 -17.69
CA VAL A 45 -11.79 32.07 -18.31
C VAL A 45 -12.03 32.35 -19.80
N SER A 46 -12.49 33.55 -20.14
CA SER A 46 -12.78 33.94 -21.53
C SER A 46 -11.52 34.06 -22.38
N LYS A 47 -10.46 34.68 -21.83
CA LYS A 47 -9.15 34.79 -22.48
C LYS A 47 -8.59 33.41 -22.79
N ARG A 48 -8.59 32.50 -21.82
CA ARG A 48 -8.05 31.15 -21.99
C ARG A 48 -8.85 30.31 -23.00
N SER A 49 -10.18 30.41 -22.94
CA SER A 49 -11.08 29.79 -23.91
C SER A 49 -10.78 30.27 -25.33
N SER A 50 -10.55 31.57 -25.52
CA SER A 50 -10.16 32.15 -26.82
C SER A 50 -8.75 31.73 -27.26
N GLU A 51 -7.76 31.70 -26.36
CA GLU A 51 -6.38 31.31 -26.67
C GLU A 51 -6.25 29.86 -27.15
N LEU A 52 -7.12 28.97 -26.67
CA LEU A 52 -7.10 27.54 -26.98
C LEU A 52 -8.18 27.10 -27.98
N ASP A 53 -9.00 28.04 -28.48
CA ASP A 53 -10.18 27.76 -29.30
C ASP A 53 -11.10 26.66 -28.69
N MET A 54 -11.34 26.78 -27.38
CA MET A 54 -12.10 25.85 -26.56
C MET A 54 -13.42 26.46 -26.07
N GLU A 55 -14.41 25.62 -25.75
CA GLU A 55 -15.67 26.08 -25.15
C GLU A 55 -15.43 26.75 -23.79
N ARG A 56 -16.02 27.94 -23.58
CA ARG A 56 -15.95 28.67 -22.30
C ARG A 56 -16.42 27.81 -21.12
N GLY A 57 -17.44 26.98 -21.33
CA GLY A 57 -17.97 26.05 -20.33
C GLY A 57 -16.90 25.10 -19.76
N THR A 58 -15.97 24.64 -20.58
CA THR A 58 -14.86 23.78 -20.13
C THR A 58 -13.90 24.53 -19.21
N GLN A 59 -13.52 25.76 -19.57
CA GLN A 59 -12.63 26.57 -18.73
C GLN A 59 -13.30 26.99 -17.42
N SER A 60 -14.61 27.24 -17.43
CA SER A 60 -15.39 27.46 -16.21
C SER A 60 -15.34 26.25 -15.28
N ARG A 61 -15.55 25.03 -15.80
CA ARG A 61 -15.45 23.80 -15.01
C ARG A 61 -14.05 23.59 -14.41
N ILE A 62 -13.00 23.89 -15.18
CA ILE A 62 -11.61 23.83 -14.70
C ILE A 62 -11.39 24.83 -13.55
N PHE A 63 -11.95 26.04 -13.68
CA PHE A 63 -11.89 27.07 -12.65
C PHE A 63 -12.62 26.64 -11.36
N ASP A 64 -13.80 26.01 -11.48
CA ASP A 64 -14.53 25.51 -10.32
C ASP A 64 -13.80 24.35 -9.61
N LEU A 65 -13.19 23.42 -10.36
CA LEU A 65 -12.28 22.42 -9.78
C LEU A 65 -11.10 23.06 -9.06
N GLN A 66 -10.60 24.21 -9.53
CA GLN A 66 -9.54 24.95 -8.86
C GLN A 66 -10.02 25.55 -7.54
N LYS A 67 -11.28 26.00 -7.45
CA LYS A 67 -11.90 26.43 -6.18
C LYS A 67 -12.00 25.27 -5.20
N GLU A 68 -12.42 24.09 -5.66
CA GLU A 68 -12.50 22.88 -4.83
C GLU A 68 -11.12 22.49 -4.27
N LYS A 69 -10.07 22.53 -5.10
CA LYS A 69 -8.68 22.32 -4.63
C LYS A 69 -8.26 23.32 -3.55
N GLN A 70 -8.67 24.58 -3.67
CA GLN A 70 -8.40 25.59 -2.64
C GLN A 70 -9.16 25.30 -1.34
N ILE A 71 -10.38 24.75 -1.40
CA ILE A 71 -11.12 24.26 -0.21
C ILE A 71 -10.33 23.14 0.48
N ILE A 72 -9.86 22.14 -0.27
CA ILE A 72 -9.08 21.02 0.28
C ILE A 72 -7.81 21.53 0.96
N MET A 73 -7.11 22.50 0.36
CA MET A 73 -5.93 23.12 0.97
C MET A 73 -6.24 23.88 2.26
N GLU A 74 -7.40 24.53 2.35
CA GLU A 74 -7.84 25.21 3.57
C GLU A 74 -8.25 24.23 4.66
N GLN A 75 -8.96 23.17 4.30
CA GLN A 75 -9.31 22.08 5.21
C GLN A 75 -8.05 21.40 5.77
N LEU A 76 -7.06 21.13 4.91
CA LEU A 76 -5.77 20.60 5.35
C LEU A 76 -5.08 21.57 6.32
N LYS A 77 -5.02 22.87 5.99
CA LYS A 77 -4.41 23.88 6.88
C LYS A 77 -5.11 23.97 8.23
N ALA A 78 -6.44 23.96 8.25
CA ALA A 78 -7.21 23.94 9.48
C ALA A 78 -6.90 22.66 10.29
N ARG A 79 -6.97 21.50 9.64
CA ARG A 79 -6.68 20.20 10.27
C ARG A 79 -5.27 20.14 10.86
N LEU A 80 -4.26 20.67 10.16
CA LEU A 80 -2.89 20.71 10.66
C LEU A 80 -2.74 21.65 11.86
N ARG A 81 -3.48 22.77 11.90
CA ARG A 81 -3.55 23.64 13.08
C ARG A 81 -4.22 22.94 14.25
N ASP A 82 -5.31 22.22 14.02
CA ASP A 82 -6.01 21.47 15.07
C ASP A 82 -5.14 20.35 15.65
N ILE A 83 -4.33 19.70 14.82
CA ILE A 83 -3.34 18.70 15.28
C ILE A 83 -2.25 19.35 16.15
N ASP A 84 -1.95 20.62 15.91
CA ASP A 84 -0.95 21.38 16.67
C ASP A 84 -1.52 22.02 17.95
N ASP A 85 -2.84 22.14 18.06
CA ASP A 85 -3.52 22.73 19.21
C ASP A 85 -4.03 21.64 20.19
N PRO A 86 -3.49 21.56 21.42
CA PRO A 86 -3.96 20.62 22.44
C PRO A 86 -5.45 20.80 22.80
N HIS A 87 -6.00 22.00 22.63
CA HIS A 87 -7.36 22.37 23.00
C HIS A 87 -8.36 22.29 21.86
N ALA A 88 -7.91 21.98 20.63
CA ALA A 88 -8.82 21.78 19.50
C ALA A 88 -9.87 20.71 19.84
N PRO A 89 -11.11 20.80 19.35
CA PRO A 89 -12.10 19.75 19.56
C PRO A 89 -11.63 18.40 18.97
N GLU A 90 -12.10 17.28 19.52
CA GLU A 90 -11.96 16.00 18.81
C GLU A 90 -12.74 16.10 17.49
N VAL A 91 -12.12 15.63 16.40
CA VAL A 91 -12.76 15.67 15.09
C VAL A 91 -13.92 14.70 15.08
N GLU A 92 -15.10 15.21 14.72
CA GLU A 92 -16.28 14.39 14.53
C GLU A 92 -16.00 13.36 13.44
N SER A 93 -16.32 12.10 13.75
CA SER A 93 -16.20 11.03 12.77
C SER A 93 -17.14 11.31 11.61
N SER A 94 -16.61 11.31 10.38
CA SER A 94 -17.48 11.10 9.23
C SER A 94 -18.13 9.71 9.37
N LYS A 95 -19.35 9.56 8.85
CA LYS A 95 -20.14 8.32 8.99
C LYS A 95 -19.42 7.09 8.42
N ASP A 96 -18.47 7.30 7.51
CA ASP A 96 -17.81 6.25 6.75
C ASP A 96 -16.34 6.05 7.15
N ALA A 97 -15.79 6.83 8.10
CA ALA A 97 -14.39 6.68 8.53
C ALA A 97 -14.23 5.59 9.61
N LEU A 98 -13.22 4.75 9.43
CA LEU A 98 -12.80 3.76 10.43
C LEU A 98 -12.02 4.43 11.55
N VAL A 99 -12.43 4.23 12.81
CA VAL A 99 -11.72 4.80 13.95
C VAL A 99 -10.47 3.97 14.25
N ALA A 100 -9.30 4.63 14.23
CA ALA A 100 -8.01 4.00 14.48
C ALA A 100 -7.51 4.33 15.89
N HIS A 101 -7.27 3.29 16.68
CA HIS A 101 -6.71 3.37 18.03
C HIS A 101 -5.22 3.03 17.98
N TYR A 102 -4.37 3.87 18.58
CA TYR A 102 -2.93 3.66 18.56
C TYR A 102 -2.46 2.83 19.76
N ASP A 103 -1.76 1.74 19.49
CA ASP A 103 -1.08 0.91 20.48
C ASP A 103 0.40 1.32 20.57
N VAL A 104 0.75 2.01 21.65
CA VAL A 104 2.10 2.51 21.92
C VAL A 104 3.13 1.38 22.05
N GLN A 105 2.74 0.21 22.56
CA GLN A 105 3.69 -0.90 22.77
C GLN A 105 4.09 -1.56 21.46
N LYS A 106 3.13 -1.70 20.54
CA LYS A 106 3.35 -2.31 19.23
C LYS A 106 3.76 -1.31 18.16
N ASN A 107 3.66 -0.01 18.45
CA ASN A 107 3.77 1.07 17.47
C ASN A 107 2.87 0.82 16.25
N ASN A 108 1.62 0.41 16.51
CA ASN A 108 0.67 0.00 15.47
C ASN A 108 -0.75 0.50 15.78
N TYR A 109 -1.67 0.38 14.83
CA TYR A 109 -3.07 0.74 15.05
C TYR A 109 -3.97 -0.48 15.12
N THR A 110 -5.08 -0.36 15.83
CA THR A 110 -6.21 -1.28 15.75
C THR A 110 -7.44 -0.53 15.22
N VAL A 111 -8.09 -1.11 14.22
CA VAL A 111 -9.34 -0.59 13.64
C VAL A 111 -10.39 -1.69 13.65
N THR A 112 -11.64 -1.30 13.82
CA THR A 112 -12.79 -2.21 13.75
C THR A 112 -13.53 -1.96 12.45
N ASP A 113 -13.68 -2.97 11.61
CA ASP A 113 -14.41 -2.86 10.35
C ASP A 113 -15.93 -2.83 10.55
N SER A 114 -16.68 -2.64 9.47
CA SER A 114 -18.15 -2.65 9.47
C SER A 114 -18.78 -3.98 9.90
N GLN A 115 -17.99 -5.06 9.91
CA GLN A 115 -18.41 -6.40 10.37
C GLN A 115 -18.03 -6.66 11.84
N GLY A 116 -17.48 -5.66 12.54
CA GLY A 116 -17.05 -5.80 13.94
C GLY A 116 -15.73 -6.55 14.12
N ARG A 117 -14.99 -6.82 13.04
CA ARG A 117 -13.68 -7.50 13.12
C ARG A 117 -12.59 -6.48 13.40
N VAL A 118 -11.72 -6.81 14.34
CA VAL A 118 -10.57 -5.98 14.71
C VAL A 118 -9.38 -6.36 13.84
N HIS A 119 -8.76 -5.36 13.20
CA HIS A 119 -7.56 -5.51 12.39
C HIS A 119 -6.42 -4.72 13.01
N GLU A 120 -5.22 -5.31 13.04
CA GLU A 120 -3.97 -4.57 13.30
C GLU A 120 -3.49 -3.96 11.98
N VAL A 121 -3.18 -2.66 11.97
CA VAL A 121 -2.94 -1.89 10.75
C VAL A 121 -1.83 -0.87 10.97
N THR A 122 -0.85 -0.80 10.06
CA THR A 122 0.22 0.20 10.13
C THR A 122 -0.20 1.55 9.57
N LEU A 123 0.56 2.62 9.86
CA LEU A 123 0.34 3.91 9.20
C LEU A 123 0.48 3.80 7.68
N GLY A 124 1.48 3.05 7.21
CA GLY A 124 1.69 2.83 5.78
C GLY A 124 0.53 2.10 5.11
N GLU A 125 -0.11 1.15 5.79
CA GLU A 125 -1.34 0.52 5.30
C GLU A 125 -2.48 1.53 5.19
N MET A 126 -2.73 2.33 6.25
CA MET A 126 -3.79 3.36 6.21
C MET A 126 -3.56 4.40 5.11
N VAL A 127 -2.31 4.82 4.88
CA VAL A 127 -1.97 5.76 3.80
C VAL A 127 -2.17 5.12 2.42
N ALA A 128 -1.77 3.86 2.25
CA ALA A 128 -1.92 3.12 1.00
C ALA A 128 -3.38 2.76 0.67
N ASP A 129 -4.26 2.82 1.66
CA ASP A 129 -5.70 2.58 1.56
C ASP A 129 -6.50 3.78 1.03
N VAL A 130 -5.94 4.99 1.12
CA VAL A 130 -6.61 6.23 0.69
C VAL A 130 -7.06 6.19 -0.78
N PRO A 131 -6.25 5.76 -1.77
CA PRO A 131 -6.67 5.67 -3.16
C PRO A 131 -7.76 4.61 -3.41
N TRP A 132 -7.95 3.69 -2.47
CA TRP A 132 -9.02 2.68 -2.50
C TRP A 132 -10.33 3.17 -1.87
N GLY A 133 -10.37 4.42 -1.41
CA GLY A 133 -11.57 5.04 -0.82
C GLY A 133 -11.74 4.76 0.67
N LEU A 134 -10.81 4.06 1.31
CA LEU A 134 -10.85 3.82 2.76
C LEU A 134 -10.35 5.05 3.51
N SER A 135 -11.14 5.50 4.47
CA SER A 135 -10.86 6.68 5.29
C SER A 135 -10.72 6.28 6.76
N TYR A 136 -9.73 6.86 7.44
CA TYR A 136 -9.44 6.61 8.85
C TYR A 136 -9.57 7.89 9.68
N LEU A 137 -10.14 7.76 10.86
CA LEU A 137 -10.08 8.79 11.89
C LEU A 137 -8.97 8.42 12.88
N LEU A 138 -7.82 9.08 12.77
CA LEU A 138 -6.78 8.99 13.80
C LEU A 138 -7.19 9.83 15.01
N ARG A 139 -7.32 9.16 16.16
CA ARG A 139 -7.60 9.80 17.45
C ARG A 139 -6.39 10.60 17.93
N LYS A 140 -6.61 11.48 18.92
CA LYS A 140 -5.58 12.37 19.47
C LYS A 140 -4.42 11.64 20.17
N ASP A 141 -4.64 10.39 20.58
CA ASP A 141 -3.62 9.51 21.16
C ASP A 141 -2.59 9.01 20.13
N ALA A 142 -2.90 9.09 18.83
CA ALA A 142 -1.97 8.78 17.77
C ALA A 142 -0.80 9.79 17.75
N PRO A 143 0.43 9.38 17.39
CA PRO A 143 1.55 10.29 17.30
C PRO A 143 1.26 11.46 16.36
N ARG A 144 1.59 12.67 16.80
CA ARG A 144 1.38 13.91 16.02
C ARG A 144 1.91 13.81 14.59
N VAL A 145 3.09 13.21 14.41
CA VAL A 145 3.71 13.02 13.10
C VAL A 145 2.82 12.15 12.20
N HIS A 146 2.26 11.07 12.73
CA HIS A 146 1.38 10.16 11.97
C HIS A 146 0.07 10.86 11.57
N GLN A 147 -0.52 11.64 12.48
CA GLN A 147 -1.74 12.42 12.18
C GLN A 147 -1.50 13.40 11.02
N LYS A 148 -0.36 14.11 11.03
CA LYS A 148 0.01 15.04 9.96
C LYS A 148 0.28 14.32 8.63
N GLN A 149 1.06 13.24 8.67
CA GLN A 149 1.38 12.44 7.48
C GLN A 149 0.11 11.92 6.81
N TYR A 150 -0.82 11.35 7.60
CA TYR A 150 -2.09 10.85 7.08
C TYR A 150 -2.98 11.97 6.52
N ALA A 151 -3.13 13.09 7.23
CA ALA A 151 -3.91 14.23 6.73
C ALA A 151 -3.35 14.78 5.41
N VAL A 152 -2.02 14.86 5.29
CA VAL A 152 -1.35 15.25 4.03
C VAL A 152 -1.59 14.23 2.92
N ALA A 153 -1.56 12.92 3.22
CA ALA A 153 -1.84 11.88 2.23
C ALA A 153 -3.27 11.96 1.68
N GLN A 154 -4.27 12.12 2.56
CA GLN A 154 -5.67 12.31 2.16
C GLN A 154 -5.84 13.54 1.25
N ALA A 155 -5.26 14.68 1.65
CA ALA A 155 -5.34 15.89 0.87
C ALA A 155 -4.62 15.75 -0.49
N LYS A 156 -3.45 15.09 -0.53
CA LYS A 156 -2.72 14.81 -1.77
C LYS A 156 -3.54 14.00 -2.76
N GLU A 157 -4.18 12.92 -2.31
CA GLU A 157 -5.02 12.09 -3.19
C GLU A 157 -6.22 12.88 -3.74
N ALA A 158 -6.92 13.63 -2.88
CA ALA A 158 -8.04 14.46 -3.31
C ALA A 158 -7.59 15.52 -4.34
N LEU A 159 -6.48 16.23 -4.07
CA LEU A 159 -5.91 17.22 -4.99
C LEU A 159 -5.48 16.61 -6.32
N MET A 160 -4.92 15.39 -6.31
CA MET A 160 -4.53 14.68 -7.52
C MET A 160 -5.74 14.32 -8.37
N SER A 161 -6.81 13.77 -7.76
CA SER A 161 -8.06 13.47 -8.46
C SER A 161 -8.67 14.69 -9.17
N HIS A 162 -8.69 15.86 -8.50
CA HIS A 162 -9.13 17.10 -9.15
C HIS A 162 -8.17 17.57 -10.25
N LEU A 163 -6.86 17.42 -10.07
CA LEU A 163 -5.87 17.77 -11.09
C LEU A 163 -6.04 16.90 -12.35
N ASP A 164 -6.17 15.58 -12.19
CA ASP A 164 -6.39 14.67 -13.31
C ASP A 164 -7.68 15.02 -14.07
N ARG A 165 -8.74 15.38 -13.35
CA ARG A 165 -9.98 15.86 -13.95
C ARG A 165 -9.78 17.16 -14.74
N GLN A 166 -9.03 18.11 -14.19
CA GLN A 166 -8.68 19.36 -14.87
C GLN A 166 -7.89 19.11 -16.16
N ILE A 167 -6.88 18.23 -16.11
CA ILE A 167 -6.06 17.84 -17.27
C ILE A 167 -6.93 17.16 -18.34
N CYS A 168 -7.77 16.20 -17.94
CA CYS A 168 -8.63 15.48 -18.88
C CYS A 168 -9.60 16.43 -19.61
N LEU A 169 -10.17 17.40 -18.89
CA LEU A 169 -11.05 18.41 -19.49
C LEU A 169 -10.32 19.29 -20.50
N GLU A 170 -9.11 19.76 -20.18
CA GLU A 170 -8.35 20.61 -21.11
C GLU A 170 -7.90 19.82 -22.35
N GLU A 171 -7.28 18.66 -22.16
CA GLU A 171 -6.66 17.89 -23.26
C GLU A 171 -7.70 17.26 -24.21
N ARG A 172 -8.92 16.96 -23.76
CA ARG A 172 -9.99 16.41 -24.60
C ARG A 172 -10.62 17.43 -25.55
N GLU A 173 -10.80 18.66 -25.06
CA GLU A 173 -11.52 19.71 -25.79
C GLU A 173 -10.60 20.55 -26.69
N ARG A 174 -9.28 20.40 -26.53
CA ARG A 174 -8.29 21.10 -27.36
C ARG A 174 -8.37 20.66 -28.83
N LYS A 175 -8.39 21.63 -29.74
CA LYS A 175 -8.49 21.40 -31.19
C LYS A 175 -7.13 21.16 -31.87
N ASP A 176 -6.05 21.66 -31.27
CA ASP A 176 -4.68 21.62 -31.83
C ASP A 176 -4.08 20.20 -31.93
N HIS A 177 -4.71 19.20 -31.30
CA HIS A 177 -4.22 17.81 -31.32
C HIS A 177 -4.78 17.05 -32.51
N ALA A 178 -4.00 16.09 -33.02
CA ALA A 178 -4.49 15.09 -33.96
C ALA A 178 -5.75 14.43 -33.36
N PRO A 179 -6.95 14.70 -33.93
CA PRO A 179 -8.19 14.72 -33.14
C PRO A 179 -8.65 13.36 -32.61
N ASN A 180 -8.10 12.26 -33.10
CA ASN A 180 -8.58 10.91 -32.78
C ASN A 180 -7.70 10.14 -31.79
N ILE A 181 -6.39 10.37 -31.75
CA ILE A 181 -5.46 9.54 -30.95
C ILE A 181 -5.44 10.01 -29.48
N HIS A 182 -5.36 11.32 -29.25
CA HIS A 182 -5.27 11.86 -27.89
C HIS A 182 -6.63 11.85 -27.18
N LYS A 183 -7.74 12.21 -27.86
CA LYS A 183 -9.07 12.17 -27.26
C LYS A 183 -9.46 10.76 -26.79
N GLY A 184 -9.06 9.74 -27.55
CA GLY A 184 -9.29 8.33 -27.18
C GLY A 184 -8.49 7.89 -25.96
N ALA A 185 -7.31 8.47 -25.70
CA ALA A 185 -6.46 8.12 -24.56
C ALA A 185 -7.00 8.68 -23.23
N TYR A 186 -7.57 9.89 -23.23
CA TYR A 186 -8.15 10.52 -22.03
C TYR A 186 -9.58 10.04 -21.72
N ALA A 187 -10.32 9.53 -22.71
CA ALA A 187 -11.72 9.15 -22.53
C ALA A 187 -11.97 8.10 -21.41
N PRO A 188 -11.17 7.03 -21.26
CA PRO A 188 -11.33 6.07 -20.17
C PRO A 188 -11.16 6.71 -18.77
N PHE A 189 -10.25 7.66 -18.62
CA PHE A 189 -10.03 8.38 -17.36
C PHE A 189 -11.23 9.25 -17.01
N VAL A 190 -11.78 9.99 -17.97
CA VAL A 190 -12.99 10.80 -17.76
C VAL A 190 -14.16 9.92 -17.35
N GLN A 191 -14.41 8.84 -18.09
CA GLN A 191 -15.48 7.90 -17.77
C GLN A 191 -15.30 7.32 -16.36
N LYS A 192 -14.07 6.98 -15.95
CA LYS A 192 -13.78 6.54 -14.58
C LYS A 192 -14.10 7.62 -13.55
N LEU A 193 -13.67 8.86 -13.78
CA LEU A 193 -13.95 10.01 -12.91
C LEU A 193 -15.45 10.34 -12.83
N GLU A 194 -16.22 10.02 -13.88
CA GLU A 194 -17.68 10.15 -13.94
C GLU A 194 -18.43 8.92 -13.37
N GLY A 195 -17.70 7.95 -12.82
CA GLY A 195 -18.29 6.76 -12.17
C GLY A 195 -18.75 5.67 -13.15
N ALA A 196 -18.28 5.68 -14.39
CA ALA A 196 -18.60 4.64 -15.36
C ALA A 196 -18.06 3.27 -14.89
N SER A 197 -18.86 2.23 -15.11
CA SER A 197 -18.44 0.86 -14.85
C SER A 197 -17.67 0.31 -16.05
N PHE A 198 -16.51 -0.28 -15.77
CA PHE A 198 -15.68 -0.92 -16.79
C PHE A 198 -15.58 -2.43 -16.53
N PRO A 199 -15.44 -3.24 -17.59
CA PRO A 199 -15.05 -4.64 -17.43
C PRO A 199 -13.73 -4.76 -16.67
N GLU A 200 -13.61 -5.76 -15.80
CA GLU A 200 -12.41 -5.96 -14.96
C GLU A 200 -11.10 -6.04 -15.76
N HIS A 201 -11.13 -6.62 -16.96
CA HIS A 201 -9.94 -6.75 -17.81
C HIS A 201 -9.42 -5.40 -18.33
N VAL A 202 -10.25 -4.35 -18.33
CA VAL A 202 -9.84 -2.97 -18.63
C VAL A 202 -9.21 -2.33 -17.40
N LEU A 203 -9.75 -2.61 -16.21
CA LEU A 203 -9.31 -2.04 -14.93
C LEU A 203 -8.03 -2.67 -14.39
N VAL A 204 -7.63 -3.85 -14.86
CA VAL A 204 -6.48 -4.60 -14.32
C VAL A 204 -5.17 -3.82 -14.38
N GLY A 205 -4.96 -2.98 -15.40
CA GLY A 205 -3.78 -2.11 -15.50
C GLY A 205 -3.76 -1.10 -14.36
N TRP A 206 -4.83 -0.31 -14.24
CA TRP A 206 -4.99 0.67 -13.18
C TRP A 206 -4.92 0.06 -11.78
N TRP A 207 -5.56 -1.08 -11.54
CA TRP A 207 -5.43 -1.76 -10.26
C TRP A 207 -4.00 -2.17 -9.97
N ALA A 208 -3.25 -2.65 -10.97
CA ALA A 208 -1.87 -3.04 -10.75
C ALA A 208 -0.99 -1.82 -10.39
N GLU A 209 -1.16 -0.70 -11.09
CA GLU A 209 -0.46 0.56 -10.78
C GLU A 209 -0.78 1.03 -9.37
N GLU A 210 -2.07 1.09 -9.02
CA GLU A 210 -2.53 1.54 -7.69
C GLU A 210 -2.04 0.60 -6.58
N MET A 211 -2.07 -0.72 -6.80
CA MET A 211 -1.57 -1.71 -5.85
C MET A 211 -0.05 -1.62 -5.66
N VAL A 212 0.72 -1.43 -6.73
CA VAL A 212 2.19 -1.33 -6.67
C VAL A 212 2.58 -0.01 -6.00
N CYS A 213 1.97 1.11 -6.40
CA CYS A 213 2.20 2.42 -5.80
C CYS A 213 1.82 2.41 -4.31
N GLY A 214 0.66 1.86 -3.95
CA GLY A 214 0.24 1.70 -2.55
C GLY A 214 1.19 0.80 -1.75
N PHE A 215 1.66 -0.30 -2.33
CA PHE A 215 2.65 -1.17 -1.69
C PHE A 215 3.97 -0.44 -1.42
N LEU A 216 4.51 0.31 -2.38
CA LEU A 216 5.74 1.10 -2.17
C LEU A 216 5.52 2.23 -1.17
N THR A 217 4.39 2.92 -1.24
CA THR A 217 4.01 4.00 -0.32
C THR A 217 3.94 3.50 1.12
N ARG A 218 3.39 2.29 1.33
CA ARG A 218 3.42 1.62 2.62
C ARG A 218 4.86 1.42 3.11
N LEU A 219 5.73 0.85 2.28
CA LEU A 219 7.13 0.60 2.66
C LEU A 219 7.86 1.89 3.06
N VAL A 220 7.63 2.98 2.31
CA VAL A 220 8.21 4.30 2.62
C VAL A 220 7.67 4.83 3.94
N THR A 221 6.35 4.80 4.12
CA THR A 221 5.67 5.37 5.29
C THR A 221 6.02 4.61 6.57
N ASP A 222 6.16 3.28 6.48
CA ASP A 222 6.59 2.42 7.59
C ASP A 222 8.12 2.47 7.83
N GLY A 223 8.85 3.31 7.08
CA GLY A 223 10.29 3.52 7.26
C GLY A 223 11.15 2.34 6.80
N MET A 224 10.62 1.46 5.96
CA MET A 224 11.36 0.29 5.43
C MET A 224 12.28 0.65 4.28
N VAL A 225 11.96 1.69 3.51
CA VAL A 225 12.76 2.19 2.39
C VAL A 225 12.88 3.71 2.45
N ASP A 226 14.08 4.22 2.16
CA ASP A 226 14.38 5.65 2.16
C ASP A 226 14.32 6.24 0.75
N VAL A 227 13.10 6.31 0.22
CA VAL A 227 12.78 6.90 -1.09
C VAL A 227 11.46 7.65 -1.02
N GLU A 228 11.25 8.57 -1.95
CA GLU A 228 9.94 9.15 -2.22
C GLU A 228 9.30 8.49 -3.43
N VAL A 229 8.01 8.23 -3.35
CA VAL A 229 7.19 7.72 -4.46
C VAL A 229 6.22 8.82 -4.88
N HIS A 230 6.27 9.20 -6.15
CA HIS A 230 5.43 10.22 -6.74
C HIS A 230 4.56 9.60 -7.83
N LYS A 231 3.25 9.49 -7.57
CA LYS A 231 2.27 9.05 -8.58
C LYS A 231 2.25 10.04 -9.72
N ALA A 232 2.26 9.55 -10.96
CA ALA A 232 2.19 10.40 -12.14
C ALA A 232 0.78 10.98 -12.30
N ASP A 233 0.70 12.22 -12.80
CA ASP A 233 -0.58 12.76 -13.24
C ASP A 233 -1.02 12.12 -14.57
N VAL A 234 -2.30 12.24 -14.94
CA VAL A 234 -2.83 11.63 -16.17
C VAL A 234 -2.15 12.18 -17.45
N TYR A 235 -1.54 13.36 -17.40
CA TYR A 235 -0.77 13.88 -18.52
C TYR A 235 0.57 13.16 -18.67
N GLU A 236 1.28 12.91 -17.57
CA GLU A 236 2.53 12.18 -17.52
C GLU A 236 2.35 10.72 -17.93
N ASP A 237 1.31 10.03 -17.46
CA ASP A 237 0.98 8.67 -17.91
C ASP A 237 0.76 8.63 -19.43
N ILE A 238 -0.15 9.46 -19.95
CA ILE A 238 -0.53 9.40 -21.36
C ILE A 238 0.59 9.88 -22.28
N ASN A 239 1.27 10.99 -21.98
CA ASN A 239 2.24 11.61 -22.90
C ASN A 239 3.67 11.17 -22.63
N HIS A 240 4.03 10.93 -21.37
CA HIS A 240 5.41 10.62 -20.98
C HIS A 240 5.62 9.14 -20.67
N LYS A 241 4.55 8.34 -20.61
CA LYS A 241 4.63 6.90 -20.34
C LYS A 241 5.28 6.63 -18.98
N ILE A 242 4.82 7.37 -17.97
CA ILE A 242 5.27 7.25 -16.59
C ILE A 242 4.04 6.97 -15.73
N ASP A 243 4.02 5.85 -15.02
CA ASP A 243 2.93 5.54 -14.09
C ASP A 243 3.21 6.15 -12.71
N PHE A 244 4.49 6.16 -12.31
CA PHE A 244 5.00 6.85 -11.12
C PHE A 244 6.51 7.06 -11.23
N SER A 245 7.07 7.92 -10.39
CA SER A 245 8.52 8.10 -10.26
C SER A 245 8.99 7.84 -8.84
N ILE A 246 10.24 7.41 -8.71
CA ILE A 246 10.90 7.18 -7.42
C ILE A 246 12.10 8.10 -7.32
N ARG A 247 12.22 8.82 -6.20
CA ARG A 247 13.36 9.70 -5.91
C ARG A 247 14.06 9.22 -4.66
N ARG A 248 15.39 9.07 -4.71
CA ARG A 248 16.19 8.72 -3.53
C ARG A 248 16.69 10.00 -2.88
N GLN A 249 16.43 10.18 -1.59
CA GLN A 249 17.06 11.24 -0.83
C GLN A 249 18.48 10.76 -0.44
N ARG A 250 19.54 11.40 -0.94
CA ARG A 250 20.90 11.16 -0.45
C ARG A 250 21.40 12.34 0.35
N HIS A 251 21.66 12.11 1.63
CA HIS A 251 22.39 13.07 2.46
C HIS A 251 23.90 12.91 2.23
N ILE A 252 24.51 13.81 1.45
CA ILE A 252 25.96 13.84 1.30
C ILE A 252 26.56 14.49 2.55
N ARG A 253 27.29 13.73 3.37
CA ARG A 253 28.01 14.28 4.54
C ARG A 253 29.03 15.33 4.06
N GLY A 254 28.97 16.55 4.62
CA GLY A 254 29.94 17.62 4.35
C GLY A 254 29.40 18.79 3.52
N VAL A 255 28.17 18.72 3.02
CA VAL A 255 27.47 19.84 2.39
C VAL A 255 26.08 19.93 3.02
N ASP A 256 25.74 21.06 3.63
CA ASP A 256 24.46 21.29 4.33
C ASP A 256 23.30 21.55 3.34
N THR A 257 23.31 20.85 2.21
CA THR A 257 22.30 20.93 1.17
C THR A 257 21.94 19.51 0.76
N GLN A 258 20.66 19.16 0.92
CA GLN A 258 20.10 17.93 0.36
C GLN A 258 20.26 18.00 -1.17
N VAL A 259 21.13 17.15 -1.74
CA VAL A 259 21.19 16.99 -3.19
C VAL A 259 20.06 16.04 -3.56
N ILE A 260 18.92 16.61 -3.99
CA ILE A 260 17.83 15.84 -4.57
C ILE A 260 18.36 15.30 -5.91
N GLN A 261 18.62 14.00 -5.99
CA GLN A 261 18.88 13.36 -7.29
C GLN A 261 17.59 13.40 -8.11
N LYS A 262 17.72 13.49 -9.45
CA LYS A 262 16.55 13.38 -10.31
C LYS A 262 15.94 11.99 -10.11
N GLY A 263 14.64 11.88 -10.36
CA GLY A 263 13.92 10.63 -10.14
C GLY A 263 14.21 9.59 -11.22
N VAL A 264 13.83 8.35 -10.94
CA VAL A 264 13.65 7.34 -12.00
C VAL A 264 12.16 7.20 -12.26
N GLY A 265 11.74 7.43 -13.50
CA GLY A 265 10.38 7.17 -13.96
C GLY A 265 10.18 5.66 -14.13
N ILE A 266 9.00 5.17 -13.77
CA ILE A 266 8.64 3.76 -13.90
C ILE A 266 7.43 3.66 -14.83
N GLN A 267 7.57 2.87 -15.90
CA GLN A 267 6.44 2.37 -16.68
C GLN A 267 6.23 0.90 -16.33
N PHE A 268 5.03 0.56 -15.95
CA PHE A 268 4.57 -0.76 -15.60
C PHE A 268 3.92 -1.48 -16.78
N THR A 269 4.09 -2.80 -16.83
CA THR A 269 3.38 -3.63 -17.79
C THR A 269 3.10 -5.04 -17.28
N LEU A 270 1.87 -5.51 -17.53
CA LEU A 270 1.42 -6.88 -17.29
C LEU A 270 1.48 -7.77 -18.54
N LEU A 271 1.85 -7.20 -19.69
CA LEU A 271 1.80 -7.88 -20.98
C LEU A 271 2.89 -8.97 -21.06
N ARG A 272 2.48 -10.20 -21.38
CA ARG A 272 3.39 -11.34 -21.59
C ARG A 272 3.82 -11.52 -23.05
N ASP A 273 3.08 -10.90 -23.96
CA ASP A 273 3.31 -10.99 -25.39
C ASP A 273 4.60 -10.24 -25.77
N ARG A 274 5.54 -10.96 -26.42
CA ARG A 274 6.88 -10.42 -26.74
C ARG A 274 6.81 -9.26 -27.73
N GLU A 275 5.92 -9.30 -28.71
CA GLU A 275 5.77 -8.22 -29.69
C GLU A 275 5.19 -6.97 -29.03
N LYS A 276 4.19 -7.14 -28.16
CA LYS A 276 3.63 -6.01 -27.39
C LYS A 276 4.62 -5.43 -26.38
N LEU A 277 5.45 -6.27 -25.76
CA LEU A 277 6.54 -5.83 -24.88
C LEU A 277 7.59 -5.03 -25.66
N GLN A 278 8.01 -5.50 -26.83
CA GLN A 278 8.93 -4.76 -27.70
C GLN A 278 8.34 -3.42 -28.14
N LYS A 279 7.05 -3.37 -28.47
CA LYS A 279 6.36 -2.11 -28.78
C LYS A 279 6.39 -1.14 -27.59
N LYS A 280 6.08 -1.61 -26.38
CA LYS A 280 6.17 -0.78 -25.16
C LYS A 280 7.59 -0.32 -24.87
N GLN A 281 8.58 -1.19 -25.07
CA GLN A 281 9.98 -0.85 -24.90
C GLN A 281 10.41 0.29 -25.84
N ARG A 282 9.99 0.24 -27.12
CA ARG A 282 10.23 1.35 -28.07
C ARG A 282 9.56 2.65 -27.62
N GLN A 283 8.33 2.59 -27.12
CA GLN A 283 7.64 3.78 -26.60
C GLN A 283 8.37 4.41 -25.41
N VAL A 284 8.92 3.58 -24.52
CA VAL A 284 9.75 4.04 -23.40
C VAL A 284 11.07 4.64 -23.90
N GLU A 285 11.71 4.03 -24.89
CA GLU A 285 12.94 4.57 -25.50
C GLU A 285 12.71 5.91 -26.20
N GLU A 286 11.57 6.08 -26.88
CA GLU A 286 11.16 7.37 -27.44
C GLU A 286 10.93 8.41 -26.34
N ALA A 287 10.25 8.04 -25.24
CA ALA A 287 10.00 8.93 -24.11
C ALA A 287 11.28 9.35 -23.37
N ARG A 288 12.32 8.50 -23.36
CA ARG A 288 13.64 8.81 -22.79
C ARG A 288 14.32 10.02 -23.45
N GLY A 289 13.94 10.38 -24.68
CA GLY A 289 14.44 11.60 -25.34
C GLY A 289 14.08 12.90 -24.60
N ASN A 290 13.12 12.86 -23.67
CA ASN A 290 12.59 14.02 -22.96
C ASN A 290 12.86 14.00 -21.44
N LEU A 291 13.77 13.16 -20.93
CA LEU A 291 14.02 12.99 -19.49
C LEU A 291 14.37 14.29 -18.77
N GLU A 292 15.14 15.18 -19.40
CA GLU A 292 15.51 16.47 -18.81
C GLU A 292 14.29 17.35 -18.51
N GLN A 293 13.28 17.33 -19.39
CA GLN A 293 12.05 18.11 -19.20
C GLN A 293 11.17 17.52 -18.08
N MET A 294 11.35 16.24 -17.77
CA MET A 294 10.61 15.50 -16.75
C MET A 294 11.31 15.51 -15.39
N ASP A 295 12.51 16.09 -15.28
CA ASP A 295 13.33 16.03 -14.06
C ASP A 295 13.60 14.58 -13.62
N LEU A 296 13.94 13.72 -14.59
CA LEU A 296 14.28 12.31 -14.38
C LEU A 296 15.69 12.00 -14.90
N ASP A 297 16.35 11.04 -14.24
CA ASP A 297 17.64 10.49 -14.67
C ASP A 297 17.46 9.29 -15.63
N ASP A 298 16.38 8.51 -15.45
CA ASP A 298 16.08 7.36 -16.30
C ASP A 298 14.56 7.08 -16.32
N LEU A 299 14.12 6.31 -17.31
CA LEU A 299 12.78 5.74 -17.41
C LEU A 299 12.89 4.22 -17.60
N VAL A 300 12.41 3.46 -16.62
CA VAL A 300 12.55 2.00 -16.59
C VAL A 300 11.20 1.33 -16.88
N LEU A 301 11.19 0.39 -17.83
CA LEU A 301 10.05 -0.49 -18.06
C LEU A 301 10.13 -1.69 -17.11
N VAL A 302 9.17 -1.78 -16.19
CA VAL A 302 9.03 -2.88 -15.23
C VAL A 302 7.93 -3.82 -15.69
N HIS A 303 8.32 -5.01 -16.16
CA HIS A 303 7.39 -6.08 -16.50
C HIS A 303 7.15 -7.00 -15.31
N ILE A 304 5.90 -7.11 -14.87
CA ILE A 304 5.53 -8.00 -13.77
C ILE A 304 4.45 -8.98 -14.22
N SER A 305 4.77 -10.27 -14.20
CA SER A 305 3.90 -11.35 -14.68
C SER A 305 2.80 -11.75 -13.68
N ILE A 306 2.10 -10.79 -13.09
CA ILE A 306 1.14 -10.99 -11.99
C ILE A 306 -0.32 -10.66 -12.33
N GLY A 307 -0.66 -10.45 -13.60
CA GLY A 307 -2.00 -9.97 -14.00
C GLY A 307 -3.18 -10.77 -13.40
N SER A 308 -3.11 -12.10 -13.37
CA SER A 308 -4.15 -12.93 -12.73
C SER A 308 -4.21 -12.74 -11.22
N LYS A 309 -3.07 -12.49 -10.57
CA LYS A 309 -2.98 -12.24 -9.12
C LYS A 309 -3.59 -10.90 -8.74
N ILE A 310 -3.50 -9.87 -9.61
CA ILE A 310 -4.13 -8.57 -9.38
C ILE A 310 -5.65 -8.72 -9.26
N ILE A 311 -6.28 -9.34 -10.25
CA ILE A 311 -7.74 -9.59 -10.25
C ILE A 311 -8.14 -10.41 -9.03
N GLN A 312 -7.41 -11.49 -8.74
CA GLN A 312 -7.68 -12.34 -7.59
C GLN A 312 -7.61 -11.56 -6.26
N SER A 313 -6.57 -10.77 -6.06
CA SER A 313 -6.39 -9.98 -4.83
C SER A 313 -7.48 -8.93 -4.65
N VAL A 314 -7.87 -8.23 -5.72
CA VAL A 314 -8.98 -7.25 -5.65
C VAL A 314 -10.30 -7.94 -5.32
N ARG A 315 -10.61 -9.08 -5.95
CA ARG A 315 -11.84 -9.85 -5.63
C ARG A 315 -11.83 -10.34 -4.19
N GLN A 316 -10.73 -10.95 -3.73
CA GLN A 316 -10.60 -11.41 -2.34
C GLN A 316 -10.77 -10.28 -1.33
N TRP A 317 -10.24 -9.09 -1.63
CA TRP A 317 -10.41 -7.91 -0.80
C TRP A 317 -11.87 -7.45 -0.72
N LYS A 318 -12.56 -7.33 -1.86
CA LYS A 318 -13.99 -6.99 -1.90
C LYS A 318 -14.86 -8.04 -1.20
N GLU A 319 -14.64 -9.32 -1.48
CA GLU A 319 -15.34 -10.44 -0.84
C GLU A 319 -15.12 -10.47 0.68
N ALA A 320 -13.93 -10.07 1.13
CA ALA A 320 -13.62 -9.95 2.55
C ALA A 320 -14.24 -8.70 3.20
N GLY A 321 -15.00 -7.87 2.47
CA GLY A 321 -15.60 -6.63 2.99
C GLY A 321 -14.60 -5.48 3.09
N GLU A 322 -13.67 -5.40 2.14
CA GLU A 322 -12.69 -4.32 1.99
C GLU A 322 -11.88 -4.04 3.27
N PRO A 323 -11.26 -5.06 3.88
CA PRO A 323 -10.54 -4.85 5.13
C PRO A 323 -9.30 -3.97 4.89
N PRO A 324 -8.78 -3.30 5.95
CA PRO A 324 -7.59 -2.46 5.86
C PRO A 324 -6.34 -3.15 5.28
N GLY A 325 -5.42 -2.35 4.75
CA GLY A 325 -4.20 -2.77 4.05
C GLY A 325 -4.42 -3.10 2.57
N GLY A 326 -5.59 -2.74 2.04
CA GLY A 326 -5.96 -2.78 0.64
C GLY A 326 -5.89 -4.16 0.01
N PRO A 327 -6.04 -4.28 -1.31
CA PRO A 327 -5.95 -5.58 -1.97
C PRO A 327 -4.54 -6.17 -1.97
N MET A 328 -3.50 -5.36 -1.80
CA MET A 328 -2.10 -5.82 -1.72
C MET A 328 -1.82 -6.70 -0.50
N ARG A 329 -2.65 -6.66 0.56
CA ARG A 329 -2.54 -7.61 1.69
C ARG A 329 -2.69 -9.07 1.28
N PHE A 330 -3.39 -9.33 0.17
CA PHE A 330 -3.62 -10.68 -0.36
C PHE A 330 -2.47 -11.18 -1.25
N TRP A 331 -1.42 -10.38 -1.44
CA TRP A 331 -0.23 -10.83 -2.15
C TRP A 331 0.61 -11.79 -1.31
N SER A 332 1.01 -12.88 -1.95
CA SER A 332 2.01 -13.79 -1.39
C SER A 332 3.34 -13.06 -1.17
N VAL A 333 4.16 -13.56 -0.24
CA VAL A 333 5.49 -12.99 0.04
C VAL A 333 6.35 -12.99 -1.23
N GLU A 334 6.29 -14.04 -2.03
CA GLU A 334 7.03 -14.15 -3.30
C GLU A 334 6.59 -13.08 -4.29
N THR A 335 5.28 -12.77 -4.33
CA THR A 335 4.73 -11.72 -5.19
C THR A 335 5.24 -10.34 -4.75
N ARG A 336 5.22 -10.04 -3.45
CA ARG A 336 5.78 -8.80 -2.90
C ARG A 336 7.29 -8.68 -3.17
N ARG A 337 8.05 -9.76 -2.98
CA ARG A 337 9.50 -9.80 -3.29
C ARG A 337 9.79 -9.60 -4.78
N ALA A 338 8.96 -10.14 -5.67
CA ALA A 338 9.11 -9.97 -7.11
C ALA A 338 8.83 -8.52 -7.55
N ILE A 339 7.79 -7.89 -6.99
CA ILE A 339 7.49 -6.48 -7.23
C ILE A 339 8.61 -5.58 -6.75
N LEU A 340 9.05 -5.78 -5.50
CA LEU A 340 10.14 -5.01 -4.91
C LEU A 340 11.40 -5.07 -5.78
N ARG A 341 11.81 -6.27 -6.19
CA ARG A 341 12.97 -6.43 -7.09
C ARG A 341 12.73 -5.77 -8.44
N GLY A 342 11.60 -6.02 -9.08
CA GLY A 342 11.30 -5.45 -10.40
C GLY A 342 11.38 -3.93 -10.42
N VAL A 343 10.88 -3.27 -9.37
CA VAL A 343 10.82 -1.81 -9.30
C VAL A 343 12.11 -1.19 -8.76
N LEU A 344 12.74 -1.79 -7.75
CA LEU A 344 13.83 -1.17 -7.00
C LEU A 344 15.24 -1.70 -7.32
N GLN A 345 15.39 -2.75 -8.14
CA GLN A 345 16.71 -3.36 -8.46
C GLN A 345 17.74 -2.41 -9.06
N ASN A 346 17.31 -1.33 -9.74
CA ASN A 346 18.21 -0.35 -10.33
C ASN A 346 18.50 0.83 -9.39
N LEU A 347 17.81 0.93 -8.26
CA LEU A 347 17.91 2.02 -7.29
C LEU A 347 18.64 1.63 -6.00
N PHE A 348 18.61 0.34 -5.67
CA PHE A 348 19.14 -0.22 -4.44
C PHE A 348 20.13 -1.34 -4.72
N SER A 349 21.11 -1.49 -3.84
CA SER A 349 22.02 -2.64 -3.90
C SER A 349 21.26 -3.94 -3.57
N PRO A 350 21.78 -5.11 -3.99
CA PRO A 350 21.20 -6.40 -3.62
C PRO A 350 21.06 -6.59 -2.10
N GLU A 351 22.01 -6.08 -1.31
CA GLU A 351 22.02 -6.16 0.16
C GLU A 351 20.93 -5.27 0.78
N GLU A 352 20.75 -4.05 0.27
CA GLU A 352 19.67 -3.15 0.70
C GLU A 352 18.31 -3.81 0.41
N LEU A 353 18.13 -4.38 -0.78
CA LEU A 353 16.89 -5.07 -1.15
C LEU A 353 16.64 -6.31 -0.31
N GLN A 354 17.67 -7.08 0.00
CA GLN A 354 17.55 -8.23 0.88
C GLN A 354 17.10 -7.79 2.29
N SER A 355 17.68 -6.72 2.82
CA SER A 355 17.31 -6.16 4.14
C SER A 355 15.83 -5.77 4.18
N VAL A 356 15.32 -5.11 3.13
CA VAL A 356 13.90 -4.75 3.00
C VAL A 356 13.02 -6.01 2.92
N GLN A 357 13.43 -7.02 2.15
CA GLN A 357 12.68 -8.28 2.03
C GLN A 357 12.61 -9.07 3.33
N GLU A 358 13.68 -9.03 4.13
CA GLU A 358 13.73 -9.65 5.46
C GLU A 358 12.81 -8.90 6.44
N ALA A 359 12.79 -7.57 6.40
CA ALA A 359 11.87 -6.76 7.20
C ALA A 359 10.39 -6.96 6.82
N MET A 360 10.10 -7.10 5.52
CA MET A 360 8.77 -7.45 5.00
C MET A 360 8.35 -8.89 5.31
N GLY A 361 9.35 -9.78 5.49
CA GLY A 361 9.20 -11.19 5.80
C GLY A 361 8.70 -11.37 7.22
N ASP A 362 7.44 -11.03 7.42
CA ASP A 362 6.76 -11.06 8.71
C ASP A 362 6.91 -12.43 9.39
N SER A 363 6.97 -12.39 10.72
CA SER A 363 7.23 -13.40 11.74
C SER A 363 6.51 -14.75 11.57
N SER A 364 5.63 -14.87 10.58
CA SER A 364 4.98 -16.10 10.12
C SER A 364 5.93 -17.11 9.48
N GLU A 365 7.01 -16.71 8.77
CA GLU A 365 8.05 -17.64 8.28
C GLU A 365 8.95 -18.10 9.44
N LYS A 366 9.27 -17.22 10.40
CA LYS A 366 9.92 -17.62 11.67
C LYS A 366 9.03 -18.55 12.51
N LYS A 367 7.71 -18.34 12.53
CA LYS A 367 6.74 -19.22 13.20
C LYS A 367 6.53 -20.54 12.44
N LYS A 368 6.48 -20.54 11.10
CA LYS A 368 6.39 -21.76 10.26
C LYS A 368 7.68 -22.56 10.36
N SER A 369 8.85 -21.96 10.15
CA SER A 369 10.14 -22.64 10.31
C SER A 369 10.38 -23.09 11.76
N ALA A 370 9.93 -22.35 12.78
CA ALA A 370 9.97 -22.83 14.16
C ALA A 370 8.98 -23.98 14.43
N LYS A 371 7.81 -23.99 13.79
CA LYS A 371 6.82 -25.08 13.89
C LYS A 371 7.28 -26.33 13.13
N GLU A 372 7.95 -26.15 12.01
CA GLU A 372 8.53 -27.18 11.15
C GLU A 372 9.81 -27.76 11.79
N ASN A 373 10.70 -26.92 12.31
CA ASN A 373 11.87 -27.35 13.12
C ASN A 373 11.45 -28.05 14.43
N LYS A 374 10.35 -27.63 15.08
CA LYS A 374 9.80 -28.36 16.24
C LYS A 374 9.24 -29.72 15.83
N LYS A 375 8.63 -29.84 14.65
CA LYS A 375 8.11 -31.10 14.11
C LYS A 375 9.25 -32.06 13.74
N VAL A 376 10.30 -31.56 13.10
CA VAL A 376 11.51 -32.34 12.76
C VAL A 376 12.23 -32.82 14.04
N ARG A 377 12.51 -31.92 14.99
CA ARG A 377 13.12 -32.31 16.28
C ARG A 377 12.27 -33.29 17.08
N PHE A 378 10.94 -33.23 16.97
CA PHE A 378 10.05 -34.18 17.63
C PHE A 378 10.13 -35.58 17.00
N VAL A 379 10.21 -35.68 15.68
CA VAL A 379 10.38 -36.97 14.96
C VAL A 379 11.74 -37.59 15.26
N GLU A 380 12.81 -36.80 15.23
CA GLU A 380 14.16 -37.27 15.59
C GLU A 380 14.21 -37.80 17.02
N ARG A 381 13.50 -37.15 17.96
CA ARG A 381 13.45 -37.57 19.37
C ARG A 381 12.59 -38.80 19.61
N ILE A 382 11.54 -39.02 18.82
CA ILE A 382 10.79 -40.29 18.81
C ILE A 382 11.69 -41.42 18.33
N GLN A 383 12.49 -41.18 17.27
CA GLN A 383 13.45 -42.15 16.77
C GLN A 383 14.56 -42.44 17.79
N GLU A 384 15.05 -41.41 18.49
CA GLU A 384 16.02 -41.56 19.58
C GLU A 384 15.46 -42.41 20.72
N ILE A 385 14.23 -42.11 21.19
CA ILE A 385 13.55 -42.88 22.24
C ILE A 385 13.30 -44.33 21.80
N SER A 386 12.94 -44.55 20.53
CA SER A 386 12.82 -45.88 19.94
C SER A 386 14.16 -46.63 19.89
N GLY A 387 15.27 -45.90 19.74
CA GLY A 387 16.63 -46.42 19.86
C GLY A 387 17.00 -46.87 21.27
N TYR A 388 16.50 -46.19 22.31
CA TYR A 388 16.73 -46.55 23.72
C TYR A 388 15.82 -47.66 24.25
N LEU A 389 14.77 -48.03 23.51
CA LEU A 389 14.00 -49.23 23.80
C LEU A 389 14.86 -50.45 23.47
N THR A 390 15.15 -51.26 24.49
CA THR A 390 15.94 -52.48 24.35
C THR A 390 15.29 -53.43 23.34
N GLU A 391 16.09 -54.21 22.60
CA GLU A 391 15.60 -55.24 21.66
C GLU A 391 14.54 -56.16 22.31
N GLU A 392 14.68 -56.45 23.61
CA GLU A 392 13.70 -57.20 24.41
C GLU A 392 12.32 -56.52 24.52
N MET A 393 12.25 -55.19 24.56
CA MET A 393 10.98 -54.45 24.59
C MET A 393 10.35 -54.33 23.19
N LYS A 394 11.15 -54.38 22.13
CA LYS A 394 10.66 -54.40 20.74
C LYS A 394 10.10 -55.77 20.35
N ALA A 395 10.61 -56.85 20.97
CA ALA A 395 10.12 -58.22 20.78
C ALA A 395 8.77 -58.50 21.47
N ASP A 396 8.39 -57.70 22.48
CA ASP A 396 7.11 -57.82 23.18
C ASP A 396 6.04 -56.95 22.54
N GLU A 397 5.37 -57.53 21.53
CA GLU A 397 4.35 -56.89 20.68
C GLU A 397 3.20 -56.26 21.50
N VAL A 398 2.86 -56.86 22.64
CA VAL A 398 1.80 -56.37 23.55
C VAL A 398 2.25 -55.08 24.25
N LEU A 399 3.52 -54.98 24.64
CA LEU A 399 4.06 -53.80 25.29
C LEU A 399 4.19 -52.62 24.32
N MET A 400 4.62 -52.89 23.07
CA MET A 400 4.66 -51.89 22.01
C MET A 400 3.27 -51.40 21.61
N THR A 401 2.30 -52.30 21.51
CA THR A 401 0.91 -51.93 21.21
C THR A 401 0.34 -51.02 22.30
N ARG A 402 0.54 -51.35 23.59
CA ARG A 402 0.13 -50.49 24.71
C ARG A 402 0.87 -49.15 24.76
N ALA A 403 2.17 -49.13 24.44
CA ALA A 403 2.92 -47.88 24.35
C ALA A 403 2.39 -46.98 23.22
N LEU A 404 2.04 -47.57 22.08
CA LEU A 404 1.42 -46.90 20.93
C LEU A 404 -0.03 -46.44 21.21
N GLU A 405 -0.81 -47.20 21.97
CA GLU A 405 -2.15 -46.80 22.43
C GLU A 405 -2.10 -45.61 23.40
N VAL A 406 -1.15 -45.61 24.35
CA VAL A 406 -0.93 -44.47 25.26
C VAL A 406 -0.46 -43.24 24.47
N LEU A 407 0.40 -43.44 23.47
CA LEU A 407 0.79 -42.40 22.50
C LEU A 407 -0.41 -41.85 21.71
N GLY A 408 -1.33 -42.73 21.28
CA GLY A 408 -2.56 -42.38 20.57
C GLY A 408 -3.60 -41.65 21.45
N ALA A 409 -3.77 -42.07 22.71
CA ALA A 409 -4.70 -41.45 23.66
C ALA A 409 -4.25 -40.04 24.08
N ILE A 410 -2.93 -39.80 24.20
CA ILE A 410 -2.36 -38.46 24.41
C ILE A 410 -2.58 -37.56 23.18
N HIS A 411 -2.76 -38.14 22.00
CA HIS A 411 -3.04 -37.43 20.75
C HIS A 411 -4.49 -36.92 20.62
N GLY A 412 -5.46 -37.57 21.26
CA GLY A 412 -6.89 -37.21 21.14
C GLY A 412 -7.37 -36.07 22.05
N GLY A 413 -6.66 -35.76 23.14
CA GLY A 413 -7.16 -34.87 24.20
C GLY A 413 -6.50 -33.49 24.32
N LEU A 414 -5.35 -33.24 23.66
CA LEU A 414 -4.61 -31.99 23.79
C LEU A 414 -4.13 -31.48 22.42
N PRO A 415 -4.22 -30.16 22.15
CA PRO A 415 -3.59 -29.54 20.99
C PRO A 415 -2.10 -29.93 20.87
N VAL A 416 -1.61 -30.08 19.64
CA VAL A 416 -0.24 -30.51 19.33
C VAL A 416 0.83 -29.59 19.96
N ASP A 417 0.45 -28.36 20.30
CA ASP A 417 1.29 -27.29 20.81
C ASP A 417 1.16 -27.03 22.32
N HIS A 418 0.46 -27.88 23.09
CA HIS A 418 0.26 -27.65 24.51
C HIS A 418 1.57 -27.86 25.33
N PRO A 419 2.08 -26.86 26.07
CA PRO A 419 3.42 -26.89 26.69
C PRO A 419 3.59 -27.93 27.81
N LYS A 420 2.49 -28.42 28.39
CA LYS A 420 2.52 -29.50 29.41
C LYS A 420 2.56 -30.90 28.81
N ARG A 421 2.32 -31.05 27.50
CA ARG A 421 2.16 -32.33 26.82
C ARG A 421 3.45 -33.16 26.82
N GLU A 422 4.59 -32.52 26.58
CA GLU A 422 5.91 -33.17 26.61
C GLU A 422 6.27 -33.71 28.01
N LYS A 423 5.96 -32.94 29.05
CA LYS A 423 6.22 -33.35 30.45
C LYS A 423 5.33 -34.52 30.89
N ILE A 424 4.07 -34.53 30.47
CA ILE A 424 3.13 -35.63 30.72
C ILE A 424 3.60 -36.90 29.99
N PHE A 425 4.04 -36.75 28.73
CA PHE A 425 4.55 -37.85 27.91
C PHE A 425 5.78 -38.53 28.54
N LEU A 426 6.81 -37.74 28.88
CA LEU A 426 8.03 -38.28 29.51
C LEU A 426 7.74 -38.96 30.85
N HIS A 427 6.79 -38.43 31.63
CA HIS A 427 6.42 -39.02 32.91
C HIS A 427 5.66 -40.35 32.75
N ALA A 428 4.77 -40.45 31.76
CA ALA A 428 4.05 -41.69 31.46
C ALA A 428 4.99 -42.79 30.94
N ALA A 429 5.88 -42.46 30.01
CA ALA A 429 6.89 -43.38 29.49
C ALA A 429 7.82 -43.90 30.61
N ALA A 430 8.30 -43.01 31.50
CA ALA A 430 9.12 -43.39 32.63
C ALA A 430 8.39 -44.33 33.62
N ARG A 431 7.07 -44.15 33.81
CA ARG A 431 6.26 -45.06 34.65
C ARG A 431 6.12 -46.45 34.01
N LEU A 432 5.88 -46.52 32.71
CA LEU A 432 5.77 -47.79 31.97
C LEU A 432 7.08 -48.59 32.03
N VAL A 433 8.22 -47.95 31.78
CA VAL A 433 9.54 -48.60 31.85
C VAL A 433 9.84 -49.11 33.27
N ARG A 434 9.49 -48.33 34.30
CA ARG A 434 9.68 -48.77 35.70
C ARG A 434 8.81 -49.97 36.04
N LYS A 435 7.55 -49.98 35.60
CA LYS A 435 6.62 -51.09 35.82
C LYS A 435 7.13 -52.36 35.14
N TYR A 436 7.51 -52.27 33.87
CA TYR A 436 8.06 -53.42 33.12
C TYR A 436 9.30 -54.02 33.79
N ARG A 437 10.24 -53.19 34.25
CA ARG A 437 11.43 -53.68 34.99
C ARG A 437 11.06 -54.36 36.30
N ALA A 438 10.03 -53.89 37.00
CA ALA A 438 9.55 -54.53 38.21
C ALA A 438 8.93 -55.90 37.91
N ASP A 439 8.09 -55.98 36.87
CA ASP A 439 7.44 -57.21 36.43
C ASP A 439 8.48 -58.26 35.96
N GLN A 440 9.49 -57.86 35.18
CA GLN A 440 10.60 -58.73 34.78
C GLN A 440 11.42 -59.24 35.97
N LYS A 441 11.64 -58.39 36.99
CA LYS A 441 12.35 -58.80 38.20
C LYS A 441 11.54 -59.81 39.01
N GLN A 442 10.23 -59.61 39.10
CA GLN A 442 9.30 -60.54 39.76
C GLN A 442 9.31 -61.91 39.06
N GLN A 443 9.21 -61.91 37.73
CA GLN A 443 9.19 -63.13 36.92
C GLN A 443 10.49 -63.95 37.06
N LYS A 444 11.65 -63.27 37.12
CA LYS A 444 12.94 -63.94 37.37
C LYS A 444 13.06 -64.51 38.79
N LEU A 445 12.44 -63.87 39.78
CA LEU A 445 12.40 -64.39 41.15
C LEU A 445 11.49 -65.61 41.25
N GLU A 446 10.35 -65.60 40.56
CA GLU A 446 9.42 -66.73 40.50
C GLU A 446 9.99 -67.92 39.73
N GLN A 447 10.87 -67.71 38.75
CA GLN A 447 11.58 -68.78 38.04
C GLN A 447 12.77 -69.35 38.83
N ALA A 448 13.29 -68.60 39.80
CA ALA A 448 14.43 -69.01 40.62
C ALA A 448 14.01 -69.70 41.94
N ALA A 449 12.75 -69.56 42.33
CA ALA A 449 12.11 -70.27 43.44
C ALA A 449 11.48 -71.57 42.95
#